data_AF-A0A8T3M321-F1
#
_entry.id   AF-A0A8T3M321-F1
#
_cell.length_a   1.000
_cell.length_b   1.000
_cell.length_c   1.000
_cell.angle_alpha   90.00
_cell.angle_beta   90.00
_cell.angle_gamma   90.00
#
_symmetry.space_group_name_H-M   'P 1'
#
loop_
_entity.id
_entity.type
_entity.pdbx_description
1 polymer ?
#
loop_
_entity_poly.entity_id
_entity_poly.type
_entity_poly.pdbx_seq_one_letter_code
_entity_poly.pdbx_strand_id
1 'polypeptide(L)'
;MGDWLPLLDAWGAREHTHTEIARWLVSEHGIGGWWAQSVTVGYERARGMRAVHQRPTGYEVSASKTIHVSADRVSDAFTDATIRARWLPDAPISLRTARRGRSARFDWSDPPTLVAVGLDSKGEGKTTIGLAHQKLPDAETALVHKLMWRLRLVALKELLEAD
;
A
#
# COMPACT_ATOMS: atom_id res chain seq x y z
N MET A 1 14.57 17.81 14.74
CA MET A 1 13.17 17.35 14.92
C MET A 1 12.60 17.76 16.28
N GLY A 2 13.40 17.92 17.35
CA GLY A 2 12.92 18.12 18.73
C GLY A 2 12.15 19.42 19.01
N ASP A 3 12.49 20.55 18.38
CA ASP A 3 11.94 21.85 18.78
C ASP A 3 10.52 22.11 18.25
N TRP A 4 10.11 21.42 17.18
CA TRP A 4 8.81 21.66 16.54
C TRP A 4 7.65 20.94 17.21
N LEU A 5 7.89 19.78 17.85
CA LEU A 5 6.80 19.01 18.45
C LEU A 5 6.18 19.73 19.66
N PRO A 6 6.96 20.26 20.62
CA PRO A 6 6.40 21.02 21.74
C PRO A 6 5.68 22.30 21.28
N LEU A 7 6.20 22.96 20.25
CA LEU A 7 5.58 24.16 19.66
C LEU A 7 4.20 23.84 19.05
N LEU A 8 4.11 22.74 18.29
CA LEU A 8 2.86 22.26 17.71
C LEU A 8 1.86 21.78 18.77
N ASP A 9 2.33 21.15 19.84
CA ASP A 9 1.47 20.79 20.98
C ASP A 9 0.91 22.05 21.67
N ALA A 10 1.75 23.06 21.90
CA ALA A 10 1.33 24.32 22.53
C ALA A 10 0.33 25.11 21.68
N TRP A 11 0.44 25.03 20.35
CA TRP A 11 -0.53 25.62 19.42
C TRP A 11 -1.85 24.82 19.34
N GLY A 12 -1.88 23.57 19.80
CA GLY A 12 -3.08 22.73 19.72
C GLY A 12 -3.22 21.97 18.39
N ALA A 13 -2.11 21.66 17.72
CA ALA A 13 -2.10 21.02 16.40
C ALA A 13 -2.93 19.71 16.31
N ARG A 14 -3.25 19.06 17.44
CA ARG A 14 -4.14 17.90 17.50
C ARG A 14 -5.55 18.14 16.98
N GLU A 15 -6.03 19.37 17.04
CA GLU A 15 -7.39 19.75 16.62
C GLU A 15 -7.43 20.20 15.14
N HIS A 16 -6.27 20.24 14.48
CA HIS A 16 -6.11 20.73 13.12
C HIS A 16 -5.83 19.62 12.13
N THR A 17 -6.29 19.81 10.90
CA THR A 17 -5.98 18.91 9.79
C THR A 17 -4.52 19.04 9.36
N HIS A 18 -3.98 18.01 8.72
CA HIS A 18 -2.63 18.02 8.14
C HIS A 18 -2.31 19.30 7.34
N THR A 19 -3.25 19.73 6.49
CA THR A 19 -3.10 20.90 5.63
C THR A 19 -3.05 22.19 6.45
N GLU A 20 -3.84 22.28 7.53
CA GLU A 20 -3.85 23.43 8.42
C GLU A 20 -2.55 23.53 9.22
N ILE A 21 -2.04 22.40 9.74
CA ILE A 21 -0.75 22.37 10.43
C ILE A 21 0.38 22.78 9.48
N ALA A 22 0.42 22.22 8.26
CA ALA A 22 1.45 22.57 7.28
C ALA A 22 1.35 24.04 6.83
N ARG A 23 0.13 24.58 6.68
CA ARG A 23 -0.09 25.98 6.32
C ARG A 23 0.36 26.92 7.44
N TRP A 24 0.00 26.62 8.69
CA TRP A 24 0.38 27.40 9.86
C TRP A 24 1.91 27.48 10.02
N LEU A 25 2.60 26.36 9.81
CA LEU A 25 4.06 26.33 9.80
C LEU A 25 4.66 27.24 8.70
N VAL A 26 4.05 27.27 7.51
CA VAL A 26 4.51 28.15 6.42
C VAL A 26 4.21 29.62 6.71
N SER A 27 2.99 29.94 7.18
CA SER A 27 2.54 31.32 7.35
C SER A 27 3.12 32.00 8.59
N GLU A 28 3.10 31.31 9.73
CA GLU A 28 3.49 31.90 11.03
C GLU A 28 4.98 31.72 11.33
N HIS A 29 5.60 30.65 10.81
CA HIS A 29 7.00 30.32 11.08
C HIS A 29 7.91 30.43 9.86
N GLY A 30 7.35 30.79 8.69
CA GLY A 30 8.12 31.08 7.48
C GLY A 30 8.92 29.89 6.94
N ILE A 31 8.63 28.66 7.39
CA ILE A 31 9.40 27.49 6.95
C ILE A 31 8.92 27.03 5.57
N GLY A 32 9.86 26.56 4.74
CA GLY A 32 9.54 26.13 3.38
C GLY A 32 8.49 25.01 3.35
N GLY A 33 7.55 25.07 2.40
CA GLY A 33 6.38 24.17 2.35
C GLY A 33 6.71 22.68 2.36
N TRP A 34 7.82 22.27 1.74
CA TRP A 34 8.29 20.88 1.79
C TRP A 34 8.78 20.47 3.19
N TRP A 35 9.44 21.38 3.91
CA TRP A 35 9.87 21.16 5.29
C TRP A 35 8.68 21.15 6.25
N ALA A 36 7.69 22.04 6.04
CA ALA A 36 6.44 22.06 6.78
C ALA A 36 5.71 20.71 6.72
N GLN A 37 5.59 20.12 5.53
CA GLN A 37 4.98 18.79 5.38
C GLN A 37 5.74 17.70 6.15
N SER A 38 7.07 17.72 6.13
CA SER A 38 7.90 16.75 6.84
C SER A 38 7.75 16.87 8.36
N VAL A 39 7.68 18.10 8.88
CA VAL A 39 7.43 18.40 10.29
C VAL A 39 6.02 17.95 10.70
N THR A 40 5.00 18.24 9.89
CA THR A 40 3.61 17.79 10.16
C THR A 40 3.52 16.26 10.20
N VAL A 41 4.13 15.54 9.25
CA VAL A 41 4.15 14.06 9.26
C VAL A 41 4.85 13.52 10.50
N GLY A 42 5.98 14.12 10.90
CA GLY A 42 6.71 13.76 12.11
C GLY A 42 5.89 13.96 13.38
N TYR A 43 5.20 15.10 13.49
CA TYR A 43 4.31 15.44 14.59
C TYR A 43 3.12 14.47 14.70
N GLU A 44 2.39 14.25 13.60
CA GLU A 44 1.23 13.35 13.55
C GLU A 44 1.60 11.92 13.97
N ARG A 45 2.78 11.44 13.54
CA ARG A 45 3.31 10.12 13.95
C ARG A 45 3.67 10.08 15.43
N ALA A 46 4.38 11.09 15.92
CA ALA A 46 4.82 11.17 17.32
C ALA A 46 3.68 11.37 18.33
N ARG A 47 2.50 11.79 17.86
CA ARG A 47 1.29 11.99 18.67
C ARG A 47 0.19 10.98 18.37
N GLY A 48 0.45 9.99 17.52
CA GLY A 48 -0.52 8.95 17.15
C GLY A 48 -1.75 9.46 16.39
N MET A 49 -1.69 10.67 15.84
CA MET A 49 -2.79 11.32 15.12
C MET A 49 -3.03 10.71 13.73
N ARG A 50 -2.05 9.97 13.20
CA ARG A 50 -2.20 9.12 12.02
C ARG A 50 -1.75 7.72 12.37
N ALA A 51 -2.64 6.76 12.23
CA ALA A 51 -2.26 5.36 12.29
C ALA A 51 -1.34 5.04 11.10
N VAL A 52 -0.31 4.23 11.34
CA VAL A 52 0.54 3.70 10.26
C VAL A 52 -0.37 3.05 9.22
N HIS A 53 -0.18 3.38 7.92
CA HIS A 53 -0.98 2.89 6.78
C HIS A 53 -2.32 3.60 6.49
N GLN A 54 -2.70 4.66 7.22
CA GLN A 54 -3.93 5.42 6.94
C GLN A 54 -3.78 6.37 5.74
N ARG A 55 -4.75 6.35 4.81
CA ARG A 55 -4.91 7.29 3.68
C ARG A 55 -6.30 7.97 3.75
N PRO A 56 -6.55 9.06 2.98
CA PRO A 56 -7.84 9.75 3.00
C PRO A 56 -9.05 8.87 2.67
N THR A 57 -8.84 7.78 1.91
CA THR A 57 -9.89 6.86 1.48
C THR A 57 -9.91 5.53 2.25
N GLY A 58 -9.29 5.48 3.43
CA GLY A 58 -9.12 4.27 4.24
C GLY A 58 -7.66 3.85 4.34
N TYR A 59 -7.41 2.64 4.85
CA TYR A 59 -6.07 2.10 5.04
C TYR A 59 -5.52 1.46 3.75
N GLU A 60 -4.20 1.46 3.62
CA GLU A 60 -3.49 0.82 2.51
C GLU A 60 -2.28 0.03 3.00
N VAL A 61 -2.19 -1.23 2.61
CA VAL A 61 -1.01 -2.06 2.84
C VAL A 61 -0.39 -2.51 1.54
N SER A 62 0.92 -2.68 1.57
CA SER A 62 1.69 -3.18 0.45
C SER A 62 2.45 -4.46 0.79
N ALA A 63 2.55 -5.35 -0.18
CA ALA A 63 3.42 -6.52 -0.15
C ALA A 63 4.23 -6.58 -1.44
N SER A 64 5.43 -7.17 -1.38
CA SER A 64 6.27 -7.36 -2.54
C SER A 64 7.00 -8.70 -2.48
N LYS A 65 7.21 -9.30 -3.66
CA LYS A 65 7.97 -10.55 -3.81
C LYS A 65 8.67 -10.54 -5.16
N THR A 66 9.93 -10.99 -5.17
CA THR A 66 10.66 -11.25 -6.42
C THR A 66 10.61 -12.74 -6.75
N ILE A 67 10.28 -13.05 -7.99
CA ILE A 67 10.09 -14.40 -8.53
C ILE A 67 10.94 -14.54 -9.80
N HIS A 68 11.53 -15.71 -10.01
CA HIS A 68 12.39 -16.07 -11.13
C HIS A 68 11.60 -16.57 -12.34
N VAL A 69 10.61 -15.78 -12.76
CA VAL A 69 9.85 -16.01 -14.00
C VAL A 69 9.55 -14.69 -14.71
N SER A 70 9.15 -14.77 -15.97
CA SER A 70 8.79 -13.61 -16.80
C SER A 70 7.56 -12.87 -16.26
N ALA A 71 7.47 -11.56 -16.52
CA ALA A 71 6.34 -10.75 -16.07
C ALA A 71 5.02 -11.19 -16.72
N ASP A 72 5.08 -11.77 -17.92
CA ASP A 72 3.95 -12.36 -18.62
C ASP A 72 3.41 -13.59 -17.87
N ARG A 73 4.29 -14.50 -17.43
CA ARG A 73 3.89 -15.66 -16.64
C ARG A 73 3.26 -15.26 -15.32
N VAL A 74 3.81 -14.23 -14.66
CA VAL A 74 3.18 -13.66 -13.45
C VAL A 74 1.81 -13.06 -13.78
N SER A 75 1.68 -12.33 -14.90
CA SER A 75 0.41 -11.74 -15.31
C SER A 75 -0.66 -12.81 -15.49
N ASP A 76 -0.33 -13.88 -16.19
CA ASP A 76 -1.24 -15.01 -16.44
C ASP A 76 -1.70 -15.63 -15.11
N ALA A 77 -0.79 -15.78 -14.13
CA ALA A 77 -1.14 -16.30 -12.81
C ALA A 77 -2.08 -15.41 -11.98
N PHE A 78 -2.16 -14.12 -12.30
CA PHE A 78 -3.11 -13.18 -11.71
C PHE A 78 -4.43 -13.11 -12.48
N THR A 79 -4.40 -13.17 -13.82
CA THR A 79 -5.60 -12.95 -14.65
C THR A 79 -6.38 -14.23 -14.92
N ASP A 80 -5.70 -15.37 -15.08
CA ASP A 80 -6.34 -16.68 -15.26
C ASP A 80 -6.96 -17.14 -13.93
N ALA A 81 -8.27 -17.40 -13.93
CA ALA A 81 -8.99 -17.77 -12.71
C ALA A 81 -8.59 -19.15 -12.17
N THR A 82 -8.27 -20.10 -13.05
CA THR A 82 -7.87 -21.46 -12.67
C THR A 82 -6.48 -21.45 -12.06
N ILE A 83 -5.53 -20.71 -12.64
CA ILE A 83 -4.18 -20.56 -12.05
C ILE A 83 -4.26 -19.76 -10.75
N ARG A 84 -5.04 -18.67 -10.71
CA ARG A 84 -5.21 -17.84 -9.52
C ARG A 84 -5.74 -18.64 -8.33
N ALA A 85 -6.70 -19.53 -8.55
CA ALA A 85 -7.25 -20.39 -7.49
C ALA A 85 -6.21 -21.31 -6.83
N ARG A 86 -5.11 -21.66 -7.53
CA ARG A 86 -4.06 -22.55 -6.98
C ARG A 86 -3.24 -21.90 -5.86
N TRP A 87 -3.05 -20.58 -5.89
CA TRP A 87 -2.24 -19.87 -4.89
C TRP A 87 -3.04 -18.89 -4.03
N LEU A 88 -4.18 -18.41 -4.55
CA LEU A 88 -5.13 -17.52 -3.89
C LEU A 88 -6.54 -18.12 -3.86
N PRO A 89 -6.74 -19.27 -3.18
CA PRO A 89 -8.05 -19.90 -3.02
C PRO A 89 -8.99 -19.02 -2.19
N ASP A 90 -10.29 -19.14 -2.48
CA ASP A 90 -11.42 -18.54 -1.73
C ASP A 90 -11.36 -17.01 -1.58
N ALA A 91 -10.48 -16.33 -2.31
CA ALA A 91 -10.43 -14.87 -2.29
C ALA A 91 -11.60 -14.29 -3.08
N PRO A 92 -12.39 -13.35 -2.49
CA PRO A 92 -13.49 -12.67 -3.16
C PRO A 92 -12.96 -11.57 -4.12
N ILE A 93 -12.05 -11.95 -5.02
CA ILE A 93 -11.30 -11.05 -5.91
C ILE A 93 -11.74 -11.21 -7.36
N SER A 94 -12.04 -10.10 -8.03
CA SER A 94 -12.47 -10.08 -9.44
C SER A 94 -11.61 -9.13 -10.28
N LEU A 95 -11.25 -9.56 -11.49
CA LEU A 95 -10.40 -8.76 -12.38
C LEU A 95 -11.18 -7.57 -12.94
N ARG A 96 -10.63 -6.37 -12.77
CA ARG A 96 -11.19 -5.14 -13.32
C ARG A 96 -10.50 -4.70 -14.61
N THR A 97 -9.17 -4.63 -14.58
CA THR A 97 -8.34 -4.27 -15.76
C THR A 97 -6.96 -4.91 -15.65
N ALA A 98 -6.36 -5.24 -16.79
CA ALA A 98 -4.98 -5.72 -16.83
C ALA A 98 -4.22 -5.14 -18.03
N ARG A 99 -2.91 -5.00 -17.85
CA ARG A 99 -1.91 -4.79 -18.89
C ARG A 99 -0.88 -5.89 -18.71
N ARG A 100 -0.91 -6.88 -19.60
CA ARG A 100 -0.01 -8.04 -19.59
C ARG A 100 1.46 -7.57 -19.46
N GLY A 101 2.22 -8.25 -18.61
CA GLY A 101 3.61 -7.94 -18.31
C GLY A 101 3.84 -6.69 -17.45
N ARG A 102 2.79 -5.94 -17.07
CA ARG A 102 2.94 -4.62 -16.44
C ARG A 102 2.12 -4.41 -15.17
N SER A 103 0.83 -4.67 -15.19
CA SER A 103 -0.05 -4.34 -14.07
C SER A 103 -1.42 -4.99 -14.17
N ALA A 104 -2.08 -5.20 -13.03
CA ALA A 104 -3.48 -5.59 -12.96
C ALA A 104 -4.19 -4.88 -11.79
N ARG A 105 -5.49 -4.64 -11.93
CA ARG A 105 -6.35 -4.09 -10.87
C ARG A 105 -7.55 -4.99 -10.68
N PHE A 106 -7.93 -5.16 -9.41
CA PHE A 106 -9.00 -6.04 -8.99
C PHE A 106 -9.92 -5.33 -7.99
N ASP A 107 -11.19 -5.67 -8.04
CA ASP A 107 -12.14 -5.36 -6.98
C ASP A 107 -12.15 -6.55 -5.98
N TRP A 108 -12.34 -6.25 -4.71
CA TRP A 108 -12.46 -7.23 -3.63
C TRP A 108 -13.79 -7.02 -2.93
N SER A 109 -14.67 -8.02 -2.85
CA SER A 109 -16.08 -7.77 -2.49
C SER A 109 -16.40 -7.82 -1.00
N ASP A 110 -15.53 -8.37 -0.15
CA ASP A 110 -15.79 -8.52 1.28
C ASP A 110 -14.55 -8.20 2.16
N PRO A 111 -14.47 -6.99 2.75
CA PRO A 111 -15.28 -5.81 2.46
C PRO A 111 -14.92 -5.20 1.09
N PRO A 112 -15.80 -4.37 0.48
CA PRO A 112 -15.54 -3.67 -0.78
C PRO A 112 -14.24 -2.85 -0.77
N THR A 113 -13.19 -3.37 -1.38
CA THR A 113 -11.83 -2.80 -1.40
C THR A 113 -11.18 -2.97 -2.78
N LEU A 114 -9.96 -2.45 -2.96
CA LEU A 114 -9.26 -2.49 -4.25
C LEU A 114 -7.87 -3.10 -4.11
N VAL A 115 -7.49 -3.95 -5.06
CA VAL A 115 -6.13 -4.49 -5.16
C VAL A 115 -5.49 -3.99 -6.44
N ALA A 116 -4.30 -3.38 -6.32
CA ALA A 116 -3.48 -2.96 -7.43
C ALA A 116 -2.16 -3.74 -7.44
N VAL A 117 -1.87 -4.37 -8.57
CA VAL A 117 -0.66 -5.16 -8.80
C VAL A 117 0.18 -4.47 -9.86
N GLY A 118 1.44 -4.23 -9.56
CA GLY A 118 2.46 -3.74 -10.47
C GLY A 118 3.55 -4.81 -10.66
N LEU A 119 3.99 -4.98 -11.89
CA LEU A 119 5.06 -5.88 -12.26
C LEU A 119 6.24 -5.05 -12.77
N ASP A 120 7.42 -5.37 -12.23
CA ASP A 120 8.70 -4.77 -12.56
C ASP A 120 9.63 -5.88 -13.06
N SER A 121 9.70 -6.02 -14.39
CA SER A 121 10.57 -7.00 -15.04
C SER A 121 12.03 -6.63 -14.82
N LYS A 122 12.82 -7.63 -14.43
CA LYS A 122 14.28 -7.57 -14.24
C LYS A 122 14.97 -8.47 -15.28
N GLY A 123 14.55 -8.33 -16.54
CA GLY A 123 14.95 -9.20 -17.65
C GLY A 123 13.92 -10.31 -17.94
N GLU A 124 14.29 -11.25 -18.80
CA GLU A 124 13.37 -12.24 -19.35
C GLU A 124 12.86 -13.27 -18.33
N GLY A 125 13.66 -13.59 -17.30
CA GLY A 125 13.37 -14.65 -16.33
C GLY A 125 13.22 -14.19 -14.89
N LYS A 126 12.98 -12.90 -14.64
CA LYS A 126 12.87 -12.38 -13.27
C LYS A 126 11.92 -11.19 -13.19
N THR A 127 11.04 -11.20 -12.19
CA THR A 127 10.04 -10.15 -11.98
C THR A 127 9.89 -9.83 -10.50
N THR A 128 9.86 -8.55 -10.17
CA THR A 128 9.42 -8.07 -8.86
C THR A 128 7.94 -7.70 -8.92
N ILE A 129 7.15 -8.29 -8.04
CA ILE A 129 5.74 -8.00 -7.85
C ILE A 129 5.63 -6.95 -6.74
N GLY A 130 4.94 -5.85 -7.01
CA GLY A 130 4.45 -4.93 -6.00
C GLY A 130 2.92 -5.00 -5.95
N LEU A 131 2.35 -5.23 -4.77
CA LEU A 131 0.92 -5.30 -4.56
C LEU A 131 0.52 -4.26 -3.51
N ALA A 132 -0.53 -3.49 -3.78
CA ALA A 132 -1.19 -2.60 -2.84
C ALA A 132 -2.66 -3.03 -2.66
N HIS A 133 -3.10 -3.22 -1.42
CA HIS A 133 -4.50 -3.41 -1.06
C HIS A 133 -4.98 -2.13 -0.39
N GLN A 134 -5.95 -1.47 -1.02
CA GLN A 134 -6.39 -0.12 -0.73
C GLN A 134 -7.83 -0.09 -0.23
N LYS A 135 -8.21 1.04 0.37
CA LYS A 135 -9.56 1.32 0.89
C LYS A 135 -9.98 0.41 2.05
N LEU A 136 -9.02 -0.14 2.77
CA LEU A 136 -9.29 -1.02 3.91
C LEU A 136 -9.96 -0.20 5.04
N PRO A 137 -10.95 -0.75 5.73
CA PRO A 137 -11.79 0.02 6.66
C PRO A 137 -11.01 0.47 7.91
N ASP A 138 -10.09 -0.34 8.39
CA ASP A 138 -9.36 -0.12 9.64
C ASP A 138 -7.95 -0.76 9.60
N ALA A 139 -7.16 -0.47 10.65
CA ALA A 139 -5.78 -0.94 10.77
C ALA A 139 -5.66 -2.45 11.02
N GLU A 140 -6.62 -3.07 11.70
CA GLU A 140 -6.61 -4.50 12.01
C GLU A 140 -6.82 -5.31 10.74
N THR A 141 -7.87 -4.99 9.99
CA THR A 141 -8.15 -5.52 8.66
C THR A 141 -6.94 -5.32 7.74
N ALA A 142 -6.30 -4.15 7.78
CA ALA A 142 -5.11 -3.89 6.98
C ALA A 142 -3.93 -4.81 7.32
N LEU A 143 -3.67 -5.07 8.60
CA LEU A 143 -2.62 -6.00 9.02
C LEU A 143 -2.92 -7.45 8.61
N VAL A 144 -4.18 -7.90 8.76
CA VAL A 144 -4.63 -9.23 8.30
C VAL A 144 -4.34 -9.40 6.80
N HIS A 145 -4.75 -8.44 5.98
CA HIS A 145 -4.49 -8.47 4.54
C HIS A 145 -2.99 -8.42 4.21
N LYS A 146 -2.19 -7.62 4.95
CA LYS A 146 -0.74 -7.56 4.74
C LYS A 146 -0.07 -8.91 4.97
N LEU A 147 -0.43 -9.62 6.04
CA LEU A 147 0.11 -10.94 6.35
C LEU A 147 -0.35 -11.98 5.33
N MET A 148 -1.64 -11.98 4.98
CA MET A 148 -2.20 -12.83 3.93
C MET A 148 -1.45 -12.64 2.62
N TRP A 149 -1.24 -11.41 2.14
CA TRP A 149 -0.52 -11.17 0.89
C TRP A 149 0.93 -11.64 0.93
N ARG A 150 1.62 -11.51 2.06
CA ARG A 150 2.99 -12.02 2.20
C ARG A 150 3.04 -13.54 2.05
N LEU A 151 2.09 -14.26 2.65
CA LEU A 151 1.96 -15.72 2.52
C LEU A 151 1.57 -16.11 1.09
N ARG A 152 0.58 -15.44 0.51
CA ARG A 152 0.09 -15.76 -0.84
C ARG A 152 1.12 -15.49 -1.94
N LEU A 153 1.92 -14.43 -1.82
CA LEU A 153 3.02 -14.19 -2.75
C LEU A 153 4.17 -15.19 -2.60
N VAL A 154 4.34 -15.82 -1.42
CA VAL A 154 5.26 -16.96 -1.26
C VAL A 154 4.71 -18.18 -2.00
N ALA A 155 3.44 -18.51 -1.80
CA ALA A 155 2.78 -19.62 -2.51
C ALA A 155 2.81 -19.41 -4.04
N LEU A 156 2.60 -18.18 -4.53
CA LEU A 156 2.74 -17.84 -5.94
C LEU A 156 4.16 -18.08 -6.46
N LYS A 157 5.18 -17.74 -5.67
CA LYS A 157 6.59 -18.00 -6.03
C LYS A 157 6.83 -19.50 -6.18
N GLU A 158 6.46 -20.28 -5.17
CA GLU A 158 6.63 -21.74 -5.19
C GLU A 158 5.89 -22.37 -6.37
N LEU A 159 4.66 -21.92 -6.62
CA LEU A 159 3.86 -22.38 -7.74
C LEU A 159 4.51 -22.15 -9.11
N LEU A 160 5.09 -20.96 -9.33
CA LEU A 160 5.60 -20.57 -10.64
C LEU A 160 7.06 -21.00 -10.89
N GLU A 161 7.83 -21.25 -9.83
CA GLU A 161 9.23 -21.69 -9.93
C GLU A 161 9.40 -23.21 -9.85
N ALA A 162 8.35 -23.96 -9.50
CA ALA A 162 8.36 -25.43 -9.50
C ALA A 162 8.20 -26.06 -10.89
N ASP A 163 7.87 -25.25 -11.90
CA ASP A 163 7.67 -25.64 -13.30
C ASP A 163 8.86 -25.23 -14.19
#